data_AF-A0A9D9I3T2-F1
#
_entry.id   AF-A0A9D9I3T2-F1
#
_cell.length_a   1.000
_cell.length_b   1.000
_cell.length_c   1.000
_cell.angle_alpha   90.00
_cell.angle_beta   90.00
_cell.angle_gamma   90.00
#
_symmetry.space_group_name_H-M   'P 1'
#
loop_
_entity.id
_entity.type
_entity.pdbx_description
1 polymer ?
#
loop_
_entity_poly.entity_id
_entity_poly.type
_entity_poly.pdbx_seq_one_letter_code
_entity_poly.pdbx_strand_id
1 'polypeptide(L)'
;MKHILITLVLSLSIYSLSLAQDNNTTITGQDNPNATYRLYPTTNVWTFLKLNTQDGRIWQVQYDVKDNNRFEVYLNLTPLAFGSEKKNGRFTLYPTQNIWTFILLDTINGKTWQVQWSQESEKRFIIPIL
;
A
#
# COMPACT_ATOMS: atom_id res chain seq x y z
N MET A 1 -46.97 9.81 -18.65
CA MET A 1 -45.63 9.86 -19.28
C MET A 1 -44.55 10.43 -18.37
N LYS A 2 -44.73 11.60 -17.71
CA LYS A 2 -43.74 12.16 -16.76
C LYS A 2 -43.36 11.22 -15.60
N HIS A 3 -44.31 10.50 -15.02
CA HIS A 3 -44.03 9.56 -13.91
C HIS A 3 -43.27 8.29 -14.33
N ILE A 4 -43.42 7.86 -15.59
CA ILE A 4 -42.68 6.71 -16.16
C ILE A 4 -41.22 7.11 -16.45
N LEU A 5 -40.99 8.36 -16.87
CA LEU A 5 -39.65 8.89 -17.10
C LEU A 5 -38.86 9.05 -15.78
N ILE A 6 -39.52 9.49 -14.70
CA ILE A 6 -38.89 9.65 -13.38
C ILE A 6 -38.50 8.29 -12.78
N THR A 7 -39.33 7.26 -12.93
CA THR A 7 -39.04 5.90 -12.45
C THR A 7 -37.89 5.24 -13.22
N LEU A 8 -37.76 5.51 -14.52
CA LEU A 8 -36.66 5.01 -15.34
C LEU A 8 -35.30 5.68 -15.01
N VAL A 9 -35.31 6.96 -14.65
CA VAL A 9 -34.10 7.69 -14.23
C VAL A 9 -33.62 7.23 -12.86
N LEU A 10 -34.55 6.99 -11.91
CA LEU A 10 -34.21 6.47 -10.59
C LEU A 10 -33.62 5.05 -10.66
N SER A 11 -34.15 4.19 -11.54
CA SER A 11 -33.61 2.83 -11.69
C SER A 11 -32.21 2.85 -12.31
N LEU A 12 -31.95 3.70 -13.31
CA LEU A 12 -30.59 3.86 -13.87
C LEU A 12 -29.57 4.34 -12.84
N SER A 13 -29.95 5.27 -11.94
CA SER A 13 -29.05 5.75 -10.89
C SER A 13 -28.72 4.71 -9.81
N ILE A 14 -29.59 3.70 -9.63
CA ILE A 14 -29.33 2.60 -8.68
C ILE A 14 -28.29 1.63 -9.26
N TYR A 15 -28.28 1.41 -10.59
CA TYR A 15 -27.28 0.59 -11.25
C TYR A 15 -25.88 1.22 -11.28
N SER A 16 -25.77 2.56 -11.32
CA SER A 16 -24.47 3.22 -11.26
C SER A 16 -23.83 3.18 -9.86
N LEU A 17 -24.60 2.95 -8.79
CA LEU A 17 -24.04 2.69 -7.45
C LEU A 17 -23.46 1.28 -7.31
N SER A 18 -23.94 0.28 -8.05
CA SER A 18 -23.46 -1.11 -7.92
C SER A 18 -22.20 -1.42 -8.72
N LEU A 19 -21.72 -0.49 -9.55
CA LEU A 19 -20.44 -0.62 -10.28
C LEU A 19 -19.23 -0.07 -9.52
N ALA A 20 -19.42 0.43 -8.29
CA ALA A 20 -18.31 0.55 -7.34
C ALA A 20 -17.97 -0.84 -6.80
N GLN A 21 -17.44 -1.71 -7.66
CA GLN A 21 -16.83 -2.96 -7.22
C GLN A 21 -15.61 -2.59 -6.40
N ASP A 22 -15.77 -2.66 -5.08
CA ASP A 22 -14.66 -2.67 -4.14
C ASP A 22 -13.75 -3.83 -4.57
N ASN A 23 -12.63 -3.51 -5.21
CA ASN A 23 -11.57 -4.46 -5.51
C ASN A 23 -10.84 -4.80 -4.21
N ASN A 24 -11.59 -5.22 -3.18
CA ASN A 24 -11.06 -5.87 -2.00
C ASN A 24 -10.60 -7.26 -2.43
N THR A 25 -9.53 -7.28 -3.22
CA THR A 25 -8.66 -8.42 -3.35
C THR A 25 -8.26 -8.77 -1.92
N THR A 26 -8.85 -9.82 -1.36
CA THR A 26 -8.36 -10.40 -0.12
C THR A 26 -6.94 -10.83 -0.44
N ILE A 27 -5.96 -10.00 -0.10
CA ILE A 27 -4.55 -10.27 -0.41
C ILE A 27 -4.18 -11.47 0.43
N THR A 28 -4.28 -12.66 -0.16
CA THR A 28 -3.88 -13.93 0.43
C THR A 28 -2.47 -13.75 1.00
N GLY A 29 -2.32 -13.90 2.32
CA GLY A 29 -1.06 -13.70 3.03
C GLY A 29 -0.93 -12.41 3.86
N GLN A 30 -1.94 -11.53 3.88
CA GLN A 30 -2.01 -10.40 4.84
C GLN A 30 -2.65 -10.79 6.19
N ASP A 31 -3.26 -11.97 6.27
CA ASP A 31 -4.10 -12.42 7.38
C ASP A 31 -3.31 -12.78 8.65
N ASN A 32 -1.98 -12.91 8.55
CA ASN A 32 -1.13 -13.19 9.69
C ASN A 32 -0.69 -11.86 10.35
N PRO A 33 -1.23 -11.49 11.53
CA PRO A 33 -0.84 -10.28 12.25
C PRO A 33 0.65 -10.27 12.63
N ASN A 34 1.27 -11.45 12.75
CA ASN A 34 2.64 -11.67 13.19
C ASN A 34 3.64 -11.97 12.05
N ALA A 35 3.26 -11.74 10.79
CA ALA A 35 4.17 -11.93 9.67
C ALA A 35 5.33 -10.93 9.73
N THR A 36 6.58 -11.40 9.68
CA THR A 36 7.77 -10.54 9.64
C THR A 36 7.83 -9.69 8.36
N TYR A 37 7.29 -10.20 7.25
CA TYR A 37 7.24 -9.48 5.98
C TYR A 37 5.81 -9.41 5.44
N ARG A 38 5.47 -8.27 4.83
CA ARG A 38 4.19 -8.04 4.15
C ARG A 38 4.43 -7.34 2.80
N LEU A 39 3.62 -7.68 1.80
CA LEU A 39 3.61 -7.02 0.50
C LEU A 39 2.36 -6.14 0.37
N TYR A 40 2.58 -4.89 -0.02
CA TYR A 40 1.53 -3.90 -0.25
C TYR A 40 1.50 -3.56 -1.74
N PRO A 41 0.37 -3.79 -2.44
CA PRO A 41 0.25 -3.42 -3.84
C PRO A 41 0.24 -1.90 -3.98
N THR A 42 0.79 -1.41 -5.09
CA THR A 42 0.60 -0.03 -5.53
C THR A 42 -0.43 0.00 -6.66
N THR A 43 -0.92 1.19 -7.03
CA THR A 43 -1.76 1.34 -8.23
C THR A 43 -0.98 1.02 -9.51
N ASN A 44 0.35 1.11 -9.50
CA ASN A 44 1.16 0.55 -10.56
C ASN A 44 1.20 -0.98 -10.39
N VAL A 45 0.49 -1.67 -11.27
CA VAL A 45 0.31 -3.14 -11.22
C VAL A 45 1.61 -3.95 -11.24
N TRP A 46 2.73 -3.36 -11.66
CA TRP A 46 4.05 -4.00 -11.70
C TRP A 46 4.83 -3.83 -10.40
N THR A 47 4.40 -2.92 -9.52
CA THR A 47 5.14 -2.48 -8.34
C THR A 47 4.41 -2.78 -7.04
N PHE A 48 5.15 -3.35 -6.09
CA PHE A 48 4.76 -3.56 -4.69
C PHE A 48 5.75 -2.89 -3.76
N LEU A 49 5.31 -2.63 -2.52
CA LEU A 49 6.19 -2.36 -1.40
C LEU A 49 6.25 -3.57 -0.50
N LYS A 50 7.45 -4.09 -0.25
CA LYS A 50 7.70 -5.10 0.78
C LYS A 50 8.09 -4.39 2.06
N LEU A 51 7.41 -4.66 3.16
CA LEU A 51 7.70 -4.12 4.48
C LEU A 51 8.23 -5.23 5.40
N ASN A 52 9.35 -4.98 6.07
CA ASN A 52 9.70 -5.70 7.29
C ASN A 52 8.88 -5.11 8.44
N THR A 53 7.85 -5.82 8.87
CA THR A 53 6.92 -5.34 9.91
C THR A 53 7.56 -5.25 11.29
N GLN A 54 8.71 -5.89 11.47
CA GLN A 54 9.45 -5.93 12.73
C GLN A 54 10.30 -4.67 12.93
N ASP A 55 10.94 -4.19 11.86
CA ASP A 55 11.95 -3.13 11.95
C ASP A 55 11.76 -1.94 10.99
N GLY A 56 10.71 -1.94 10.17
CA GLY A 56 10.30 -0.78 9.38
C GLY A 56 11.15 -0.53 8.14
N ARG A 57 12.00 -1.49 7.73
CA ARG A 57 12.65 -1.44 6.43
C ARG A 57 11.67 -1.75 5.31
N ILE A 58 11.78 -1.02 4.21
CA ILE A 58 10.90 -1.13 3.05
C ILE A 58 11.74 -1.33 1.80
N TRP A 59 11.22 -2.16 0.90
CA TRP A 59 11.75 -2.35 -0.45
C TRP A 59 10.67 -2.06 -1.47
N GLN A 60 11.06 -1.47 -2.60
CA GLN A 60 10.29 -1.54 -3.83
C GLN A 60 10.58 -2.87 -4.50
N VAL A 61 9.52 -3.61 -4.81
CA VAL A 61 9.58 -4.89 -5.53
C VAL A 61 8.88 -4.69 -6.87
N GLN A 62 9.59 -4.92 -7.96
CA GLN A 62 9.05 -4.86 -9.31
C GLN A 62 9.19 -6.21 -10.01
N TYR A 63 8.10 -6.64 -10.65
CA TYR A 63 8.11 -7.81 -11.53
C TYR A 63 7.88 -7.40 -12.99
N ASP A 64 8.23 -8.31 -13.89
CA ASP A 64 8.14 -8.14 -15.35
C ASP A 64 7.88 -9.52 -15.97
N VAL A 65 7.18 -9.55 -17.10
CA VAL A 65 6.80 -10.75 -17.85
C VAL A 65 7.67 -10.96 -19.09
N LYS A 66 8.26 -9.88 -19.65
CA LYS A 66 8.93 -9.89 -20.95
C LYS A 66 10.44 -9.68 -20.85
N ASP A 67 10.89 -8.84 -19.93
CA ASP A 67 12.29 -8.39 -19.89
C ASP A 67 12.95 -8.56 -18.50
N ASN A 68 14.17 -8.05 -18.36
CA ASN A 68 14.98 -8.09 -17.14
C ASN A 68 14.74 -6.90 -16.17
N ASN A 69 13.57 -6.25 -16.22
CA ASN A 69 13.26 -5.11 -15.32
C ASN A 69 12.74 -5.55 -13.93
N ARG A 70 13.08 -6.78 -13.52
CA ARG A 70 12.73 -7.33 -12.20
C ARG A 70 13.78 -6.87 -11.19
N PHE A 71 13.33 -6.24 -10.11
CA PHE A 71 14.26 -5.82 -9.07
C PHE A 71 13.60 -5.75 -7.71
N GLU A 72 14.46 -5.78 -6.69
CA GLU A 72 14.13 -5.41 -5.34
C GLU A 72 15.18 -4.42 -4.83
N VAL A 73 14.73 -3.25 -4.38
CA VAL A 73 15.62 -2.15 -3.95
C VAL A 73 15.10 -1.49 -2.70
N TYR A 74 15.99 -1.10 -1.80
CA TYR A 74 15.63 -0.44 -0.55
C TYR A 74 15.02 0.94 -0.79
N LEU A 75 14.00 1.28 0.00
CA LEU A 75 13.59 2.67 0.23
C LEU A 75 14.34 3.26 1.43
N ASN A 76 14.67 2.43 2.42
CA ASN A 76 15.52 2.79 3.56
C ASN A 76 16.41 1.62 3.98
N LEU A 77 17.69 1.90 4.19
CA LEU A 77 18.65 0.91 4.71
C LEU A 77 18.62 0.84 6.24
N THR A 78 18.45 1.99 6.89
CA THR A 78 18.40 2.11 8.34
C THR A 78 17.03 1.65 8.86
N PRO A 79 16.97 0.66 9.76
CA PRO A 79 15.71 0.26 10.38
C PRO A 79 15.19 1.35 11.32
N LEU A 80 13.87 1.36 11.53
CA LEU A 80 13.16 2.28 12.42
C LEU A 80 13.01 1.70 13.85
N ALA A 81 13.32 0.42 14.04
CA ALA A 81 13.37 -0.25 15.34
C ALA A 81 14.62 -1.11 15.50
N PHE A 82 15.20 -1.11 16.69
CA PHE A 82 16.44 -1.81 17.02
C PHE A 82 16.27 -2.71 18.24
N GLY A 83 17.12 -3.75 18.34
CA GLY A 83 17.22 -4.61 19.52
C GLY A 83 15.86 -5.15 20.00
N SER A 84 15.57 -4.92 21.27
CA SER A 84 14.33 -5.36 21.94
C SER A 84 13.07 -4.66 21.46
N GLU A 85 13.17 -3.56 20.72
CA GLU A 85 11.98 -2.88 20.20
C GLU A 85 11.39 -3.54 18.94
N LYS A 86 12.15 -4.45 18.33
CA LYS A 86 11.74 -5.20 17.13
C LYS A 86 10.61 -6.17 17.46
N LYS A 87 9.41 -5.94 16.91
CA LYS A 87 8.24 -6.81 17.11
C LYS A 87 7.49 -7.01 15.81
N ASN A 88 7.23 -8.26 15.42
CA ASN A 88 6.46 -8.55 14.22
C ASN A 88 5.11 -7.83 14.28
N GLY A 89 4.68 -7.22 13.18
CA GLY A 89 3.45 -6.45 13.11
C GLY A 89 3.54 -5.02 13.67
N ARG A 90 4.70 -4.56 14.18
CA ARG A 90 4.88 -3.19 14.68
C ARG A 90 4.65 -2.14 13.59
N PHE A 91 5.09 -2.40 12.37
CA PHE A 91 4.96 -1.45 11.27
C PHE A 91 3.87 -1.90 10.29
N THR A 92 3.03 -0.95 9.85
CA THR A 92 1.98 -1.16 8.83
C THR A 92 1.98 -0.02 7.83
N LEU A 93 1.86 -0.34 6.53
CA LEU A 93 1.69 0.65 5.46
C LEU A 93 0.21 0.86 5.15
N TYR A 94 -0.15 2.13 4.91
CA TYR A 94 -1.47 2.55 4.45
C TYR A 94 -1.33 3.26 3.10
N PRO A 95 -2.02 2.81 2.05
CA PRO A 95 -2.00 3.50 0.76
C PRO A 95 -2.67 4.87 0.87
N THR A 96 -2.19 5.83 0.09
CA THR A 96 -2.88 7.11 -0.12
C THR A 96 -3.54 7.13 -1.50
N GLN A 97 -4.29 8.20 -1.80
CA GLN A 97 -4.80 8.42 -3.16
C GLN A 97 -3.68 8.72 -4.17
N ASN A 98 -2.52 9.19 -3.69
CA ASN A 98 -1.35 9.38 -4.54
C ASN A 98 -0.63 8.03 -4.70
N ILE A 99 -0.51 7.56 -5.95
CA ILE A 99 0.06 6.25 -6.29
C ILE A 99 1.48 6.05 -5.77
N TRP A 100 2.24 7.14 -5.61
CA TRP A 100 3.64 7.14 -5.19
C TRP A 100 3.81 7.13 -3.67
N THR A 101 2.74 7.40 -2.92
CA THR A 101 2.81 7.76 -1.50
C THR A 101 2.02 6.79 -0.62
N PHE A 102 2.67 6.36 0.46
CA PHE A 102 2.06 5.61 1.56
C PHE A 102 2.33 6.33 2.88
N ILE A 103 1.50 6.02 3.89
CA ILE A 103 1.77 6.35 5.28
C ILE A 103 2.24 5.09 5.99
N LEU A 104 3.44 5.13 6.58
CA LEU A 104 3.89 4.10 7.50
C LEU A 104 3.46 4.47 8.91
N LEU A 105 2.82 3.54 9.62
CA LEU A 105 2.45 3.66 11.03
C LEU A 105 3.27 2.69 11.87
N ASP A 106 3.88 3.21 12.94
CA ASP A 106 4.33 2.41 14.08
C ASP A 106 3.12 2.19 15.01
N THR A 107 2.61 0.96 15.03
CA THR A 107 1.39 0.58 15.77
C THR A 107 1.60 0.54 17.28
N ILE A 108 2.84 0.69 17.76
CA ILE A 108 3.16 0.68 19.19
C ILE A 108 3.19 2.10 19.75
N ASN A 109 3.89 3.03 19.09
CA ASN A 109 4.09 4.39 19.60
C ASN A 109 3.36 5.49 18.81
N GLY A 110 2.68 5.14 17.72
CA GLY A 110 1.89 6.07 16.92
C GLY A 110 2.68 6.98 15.98
N LYS A 111 4.01 6.85 15.90
CA LYS A 111 4.82 7.62 14.94
C LYS A 111 4.44 7.27 13.51
N THR A 112 4.50 8.27 12.64
CA THR A 112 4.19 8.13 11.23
C THR A 112 5.29 8.69 10.34
N TRP A 113 5.41 8.09 9.16
CA TRP A 113 6.31 8.52 8.12
C TRP A 113 5.59 8.59 6.78
N GLN A 114 5.94 9.59 5.98
CA GLN A 114 5.64 9.58 4.56
C GLN A 114 6.64 8.65 3.87
N VAL A 115 6.11 7.68 3.15
CA VAL A 115 6.87 6.73 2.33
C VAL A 115 6.60 7.07 0.88
N GLN A 116 7.67 7.34 0.11
CA GLN A 116 7.58 7.60 -1.32
C GLN A 116 8.43 6.59 -2.10
N TRP A 117 7.82 5.94 -3.08
CA TRP A 117 8.53 5.10 -4.05
C TRP A 117 8.60 5.79 -5.41
N SER A 118 9.54 5.39 -6.25
CA SER A 118 9.76 5.98 -7.56
C SER A 118 10.62 5.07 -8.45
N GLN A 119 10.51 5.22 -9.75
CA GLN A 119 11.48 4.63 -10.68
C GLN A 119 12.85 5.32 -10.60
N GLU A 120 12.85 6.62 -10.28
CA GLU A 120 14.04 7.44 -10.01
C GLU A 120 14.50 7.24 -8.56
N SER A 121 15.70 6.71 -8.38
CA SER A 121 16.23 6.30 -7.07
C SER A 121 16.28 7.42 -6.02
N GLU A 122 16.60 8.62 -6.45
CA GLU A 122 16.75 9.85 -5.68
C GLU A 122 15.41 10.43 -5.21
N LYS A 123 14.29 9.97 -5.79
CA LYS A 123 12.94 10.35 -5.39
C LYS A 123 12.32 9.36 -4.40
N ARG A 124 13.05 8.30 -4.01
CA ARG A 124 12.63 7.33 -2.99
C ARG A 124 13.03 7.84 -1.62
N PHE A 125 12.09 7.85 -0.68
CA PHE A 125 12.40 8.23 0.69
C PHE A 125 11.39 7.71 1.70
N ILE A 126 11.82 7.73 2.96
CA ILE A 126 10.96 7.63 4.13
C ILE A 126 11.32 8.79 5.05
N ILE A 127 10.36 9.67 5.32
CA ILE A 127 10.58 10.84 6.16
C ILE A 127 9.51 10.92 7.25
N PRO A 128 9.87 11.24 8.51
CA PRO A 128 8.87 11.46 9.57
C PRO A 128 7.88 12.57 9.19
N ILE A 129 6.61 12.45 9.61
CA ILE A 129 5.57 13.48 9.36
C ILE A 129 5.51 14.56 10.47
N LEU A 130 6.25 14.36 11.57
CA LEU A 130 6.29 15.26 12.72
C LEU A 130 6.75 16.69 12.37
#